data_AF-A0A350DGJ3-F1
#
_entry.id   AF-A0A350DGJ3-F1
#
_cell.length_a   1.000
_cell.length_b   1.000
_cell.length_c   1.000
_cell.angle_alpha   90.00
_cell.angle_beta   90.00
_cell.angle_gamma   90.00
#
_symmetry.space_group_name_H-M   'P 1'
#
loop_
_entity.id
_entity.type
_entity.pdbx_description
1 polymer ?
#
loop_
_entity_poly.entity_id
_entity_poly.type
_entity_poly.pdbx_seq_one_letter_code
_entity_poly.pdbx_strand_id
1 'polypeptide(L)'
;TALALLRHPAIPSGRLMAELVFRTHCPAPKSLHLNRFLPPTAVRVLLDESGANLTSKISFTGLGKNLQKVNKSLARDLIKSRHDQLRELLTQGEGEAERELPSIVEAAETRMRAQLDAELARLTALAEHNPAVRSEELEALQQERQALSSAIENTRLRLDSVRVIITVDPNAS
;
A
#
# COMPACT_ATOMS: atom_id res chain seq x y z
N THR A 1 14.95 6.08 -2.36
CA THR A 1 14.65 7.14 -1.36
C THR A 1 14.99 8.49 -1.96
N ALA A 2 14.15 9.50 -1.77
CA ALA A 2 14.38 10.85 -2.28
C ALA A 2 14.26 11.88 -1.15
N LEU A 3 15.13 12.90 -1.14
CA LEU A 3 14.98 14.05 -0.25
C LEU A 3 14.44 15.24 -1.06
N ALA A 4 13.48 15.96 -0.48
CA ALA A 4 12.92 17.18 -1.05
C ALA A 4 12.83 18.31 -0.01
N LEU A 5 12.81 19.56 -0.48
CA LEU A 5 12.50 20.72 0.34
C LEU A 5 11.06 21.12 0.15
N LEU A 6 10.42 21.58 1.22
CA LEU A 6 9.12 22.22 1.19
C LEU A 6 9.27 23.67 1.65
N ARG A 7 9.02 24.62 0.76
CA ARG A 7 8.88 26.04 1.12
C ARG A 7 7.43 26.29 1.50
N HIS A 8 7.18 26.59 2.77
CA HIS A 8 5.82 26.87 3.23
C HIS A 8 5.81 27.97 4.31
N PRO A 9 5.07 29.08 4.12
CA PRO A 9 5.12 30.22 5.05
C PRO A 9 4.55 29.90 6.44
N ALA A 10 3.64 28.95 6.53
CA ALA A 10 3.01 28.58 7.81
C ALA A 10 3.72 27.44 8.57
N ILE A 11 4.77 26.82 8.01
CA ILE A 11 5.48 25.74 8.68
C ILE A 11 6.90 26.23 9.00
N PRO A 12 7.33 26.19 10.27
CA PRO A 12 8.69 26.58 10.65
C PRO A 12 9.74 25.84 9.81
N SER A 13 10.85 26.50 9.51
CA SER A 13 11.98 25.88 8.81
C SER A 13 12.63 24.80 9.67
N GLY A 14 13.25 23.81 9.03
CA GLY A 14 13.96 22.72 9.69
C GLY A 14 13.07 21.62 10.27
N ARG A 15 11.78 21.58 9.93
CA ARG A 15 10.87 20.47 10.30
C ARG A 15 11.06 19.29 9.35
N LEU A 16 10.97 18.08 9.91
CA LEU A 16 11.09 16.83 9.16
C LEU A 16 9.70 16.27 8.84
N MET A 17 9.54 15.70 7.66
CA MET A 17 8.36 14.89 7.31
C MET A 17 8.80 13.66 6.52
N ALA A 18 8.00 12.60 6.59
CA ALA A 18 8.22 11.37 5.86
C ALA A 18 6.96 10.99 5.07
N GLU A 19 7.09 10.93 3.74
CA GLU A 19 6.08 10.35 2.85
C GLU A 19 6.52 8.94 2.48
N LEU A 20 5.76 7.96 2.95
CA LEU A 20 5.97 6.54 2.76
C LEU A 20 4.90 5.99 1.82
N VAL A 21 5.30 5.13 0.90
CA VAL A 21 4.36 4.36 0.09
C VAL A 21 4.66 2.89 0.31
N PHE A 22 3.67 2.18 0.80
CA PHE A 22 3.66 0.73 0.92
C PHE A 22 2.84 0.14 -0.22
N ARG A 23 3.15 -1.10 -0.59
CA ARG A 23 2.37 -1.87 -1.54
C ARG A 23 2.01 -3.23 -0.97
N THR A 24 0.83 -3.71 -1.35
CA THR A 24 0.45 -5.11 -1.12
C THR A 24 1.45 -6.05 -1.77
N HIS A 25 1.92 -7.01 -0.99
CA HIS A 25 2.76 -8.11 -1.42
C HIS A 25 2.12 -9.42 -0.97
N CYS A 26 1.70 -10.21 -1.94
CA CYS A 26 1.14 -11.54 -1.72
C CYS A 26 1.87 -12.54 -2.64
N PRO A 27 2.73 -13.42 -2.10
CA PRO A 27 3.37 -14.45 -2.89
C PRO A 27 2.36 -15.55 -3.22
N ALA A 28 1.97 -15.66 -4.49
CA ALA A 28 1.04 -16.67 -4.99
C ALA A 28 1.46 -17.18 -6.37
N PRO A 29 1.17 -18.45 -6.71
CA PRO A 29 1.35 -18.96 -8.07
C PRO A 29 0.59 -18.12 -9.10
N LYS A 30 1.21 -17.88 -10.28
CA LYS A 30 0.58 -17.11 -11.37
C LYS A 30 -0.73 -17.74 -11.85
N SER A 31 -0.87 -19.06 -11.72
CA SER A 31 -2.08 -19.81 -12.08
C SER A 31 -3.31 -19.43 -11.25
N LEU A 32 -3.15 -18.84 -10.06
CA LEU A 32 -4.29 -18.39 -9.25
C LEU A 32 -4.88 -17.07 -9.76
N HIS A 33 -4.21 -16.35 -10.67
CA HIS A 33 -4.70 -15.08 -11.21
C HIS A 33 -5.12 -14.05 -10.14
N LEU A 34 -4.42 -14.05 -8.98
CA LEU A 34 -4.76 -13.27 -7.78
C LEU A 34 -5.03 -11.78 -8.04
N ASN A 35 -4.32 -11.18 -9.00
CA ASN A 35 -4.48 -9.77 -9.37
C ASN A 35 -5.92 -9.39 -9.78
N ARG A 36 -6.77 -10.36 -10.14
CA ARG A 36 -8.20 -10.15 -10.41
C ARG A 36 -8.97 -9.70 -9.16
N PHE A 37 -8.52 -10.11 -7.98
CA PHE A 37 -9.19 -9.85 -6.70
C PHE A 37 -8.39 -8.90 -5.80
N LEU A 38 -7.06 -9.06 -5.80
CA LEU A 38 -6.10 -8.24 -5.08
C LEU A 38 -5.08 -7.63 -6.05
N PRO A 39 -5.46 -6.58 -6.80
CA PRO A 39 -4.52 -5.86 -7.63
C PRO A 39 -3.44 -5.16 -6.76
N PRO A 40 -2.25 -4.84 -7.30
CA PRO A 40 -1.23 -4.10 -6.59
C PRO A 40 -1.78 -2.78 -6.04
N THR A 41 -2.02 -2.76 -4.72
CA THR A 41 -2.66 -1.63 -4.03
C THR A 41 -1.61 -0.90 -3.23
N ALA A 42 -1.56 0.43 -3.39
CA ALA A 42 -0.61 1.27 -2.69
C ALA A 42 -1.27 1.95 -1.49
N VAL A 43 -0.60 1.90 -0.34
CA VAL A 43 -0.99 2.62 0.88
C VAL A 43 0.02 3.73 1.09
N ARG A 44 -0.43 4.98 1.04
CA ARG A 44 0.40 6.16 1.27
C ARG A 44 0.25 6.57 2.73
N VAL A 45 1.36 6.88 3.39
CA VAL A 45 1.40 7.45 4.72
C VAL A 45 2.28 8.70 4.69
N LEU A 46 1.76 9.84 5.13
CA LEU A 46 2.50 11.08 5.30
C LEU A 46 2.52 11.45 6.77
N LEU A 47 3.71 11.45 7.39
CA LEU A 47 3.90 11.84 8.77
C LEU A 47 4.66 13.16 8.88
N ASP A 48 4.29 13.98 9.86
CA ASP A 48 5.18 15.04 10.33
C ASP A 48 6.23 14.50 11.33
N GLU A 49 7.10 15.38 11.80
CA GLU A 49 8.20 15.04 12.70
C GLU A 49 7.80 14.48 14.06
N SER A 50 6.53 14.65 14.47
CA SER A 50 5.97 14.10 15.71
C SER A 50 5.32 12.73 15.52
N GLY A 51 5.18 12.29 14.27
CA GLY A 51 4.45 11.07 13.91
C GLY A 51 2.99 11.30 13.59
N ALA A 52 2.50 12.55 13.55
CA ALA A 52 1.11 12.80 13.24
C ALA A 52 0.81 12.48 11.77
N ASN A 53 -0.24 11.69 11.53
CA ASN A 53 -0.64 11.28 10.20
C ASN A 53 -1.41 12.41 9.48
N LEU A 54 -0.83 12.90 8.38
CA LEU A 54 -1.34 13.99 7.54
C LEU A 54 -1.87 13.49 6.18
N THR A 55 -1.91 12.18 5.96
CA THR A 55 -2.24 11.56 4.66
C THR A 55 -3.56 12.05 4.08
N SER A 56 -4.62 12.10 4.91
CA SER A 56 -5.96 12.53 4.50
C SER A 56 -6.07 14.04 4.29
N LYS A 57 -5.18 14.83 4.92
CA LYS A 57 -5.18 16.30 4.84
C LYS A 57 -4.43 16.81 3.63
N ILE A 58 -3.44 16.06 3.13
CA ILE A 58 -2.53 16.51 2.09
C ILE A 58 -2.48 15.49 0.95
N SER A 59 -2.98 15.88 -0.22
CA SER A 59 -2.95 15.03 -1.41
C SER A 59 -1.52 14.82 -1.95
N PHE A 60 -1.31 13.71 -2.66
CA PHE A 60 -0.01 13.37 -3.25
C PHE A 60 0.44 14.42 -4.28
N THR A 61 -0.48 14.82 -5.16
CA THR A 61 -0.21 15.81 -6.20
C THR A 61 -0.02 17.21 -5.64
N GLY A 62 -0.80 17.57 -4.60
CA GLY A 62 -0.68 18.86 -3.91
C GLY A 62 0.67 19.00 -3.22
N LEU A 63 1.11 17.97 -2.51
CA LEU A 63 2.44 17.95 -1.90
C LEU A 63 3.53 18.03 -2.99
N GLY A 64 3.49 17.13 -3.97
CA GLY A 64 4.53 17.02 -5.00
C GLY A 64 4.78 18.30 -5.80
N LYS A 65 3.75 19.11 -6.05
CA LYS A 65 3.88 20.41 -6.75
C LYS A 65 4.68 21.45 -5.99
N ASN A 66 4.72 21.37 -4.67
CA ASN A 66 5.39 22.36 -3.81
C ASN A 66 6.79 21.90 -3.37
N LEU A 67 7.22 20.71 -3.81
CA LEU A 67 8.52 20.15 -3.46
C LEU A 67 9.62 20.62 -4.41
N GLN A 68 10.76 20.98 -3.84
CA GLN A 68 11.97 21.34 -4.55
C GLN A 68 13.05 20.26 -4.38
N LYS A 69 13.88 20.07 -5.42
CA LYS A 69 14.98 19.11 -5.39
C LYS A 69 16.09 19.59 -4.45
N VAL A 70 16.74 18.65 -3.77
CA VAL A 70 17.93 18.90 -2.95
C VAL A 70 19.18 18.41 -3.68
N ASN A 71 20.29 19.13 -3.54
CA ASN A 71 21.58 18.63 -4.02
C ASN A 71 22.02 17.39 -3.21
N LYS A 72 22.78 16.49 -3.83
CA LYS A 72 23.10 15.18 -3.21
C LYS A 72 23.94 15.30 -1.92
N SER A 73 24.75 16.34 -1.76
CA SER A 73 25.60 16.50 -0.58
C SER A 73 24.78 16.84 0.64
N LEU A 74 24.01 17.94 0.55
CA LEU A 74 23.10 18.38 1.60
C LEU A 74 22.11 17.27 1.97
N ALA A 75 21.65 16.50 0.98
CA ALA A 75 20.75 15.39 1.24
C ALA A 75 21.35 14.30 2.13
N ARG A 76 22.61 13.94 1.91
CA ARG A 76 23.30 12.94 2.74
C ARG A 76 23.51 13.44 4.17
N ASP A 77 23.93 14.70 4.31
CA ASP A 77 24.21 15.28 5.64
C ASP A 77 22.93 15.41 6.49
N LEU A 78 21.81 15.77 5.85
CA LEU A 78 20.50 15.83 6.51
C LEU A 78 19.99 14.45 6.92
N ILE A 79 20.09 13.45 6.04
CA ILE A 79 19.70 12.08 6.38
C ILE A 79 20.56 11.56 7.54
N LYS A 80 21.87 11.83 7.51
CA LYS A 80 22.79 11.38 8.58
C LYS A 80 22.49 12.05 9.92
N SER A 81 22.23 13.34 9.93
CA SER A 81 21.94 14.08 11.17
C SER A 81 20.57 13.76 11.77
N ARG A 82 19.62 13.25 10.97
CA ARG A 82 18.26 12.90 11.42
C ARG A 82 17.94 11.41 11.35
N HIS A 83 18.98 10.57 11.35
CA HIS A 83 18.84 9.13 11.14
C HIS A 83 17.86 8.48 12.12
N ASP A 84 17.99 8.77 13.41
CA ASP A 84 17.19 8.11 14.45
C ASP A 84 15.73 8.55 14.39
N GLN A 85 15.48 9.84 14.15
CA GLN A 85 14.13 10.37 13.95
C GLN A 85 13.47 9.77 12.69
N LEU A 86 14.22 9.62 11.59
CA LEU A 86 13.72 8.97 10.38
C LEU A 86 13.36 7.50 10.63
N ARG A 87 14.17 6.79 11.42
CA ARG A 87 13.89 5.40 11.80
C ARG A 87 12.60 5.30 12.61
N GLU A 88 12.37 6.21 13.55
CA GLU A 88 11.13 6.28 14.32
C GLU A 88 9.91 6.53 13.43
N LEU A 89 9.99 7.51 12.52
CA LEU A 89 8.91 7.80 11.56
C LEU A 89 8.62 6.63 10.62
N LEU A 90 9.65 5.87 10.23
CA LEU A 90 9.45 4.67 9.41
C LEU A 90 8.67 3.60 10.18
N THR A 91 9.02 3.36 11.45
CA THR A 91 8.29 2.40 12.31
C THR A 91 6.86 2.85 12.57
N GLN A 92 6.64 4.12 12.90
CA GLN A 92 5.30 4.67 13.08
C GLN A 92 4.48 4.56 11.79
N GLY A 93 5.08 4.90 10.65
CA GLY A 93 4.40 4.87 9.36
C GLY A 93 4.08 3.47 8.86
N GLU A 94 4.89 2.47 9.22
CA GLU A 94 4.55 1.05 9.03
C GLU A 94 3.30 0.68 9.84
N GLY A 95 3.24 1.05 11.11
CA GLY A 95 2.06 0.81 11.96
C GLY A 95 0.80 1.53 11.45
N GLU A 96 0.91 2.75 10.92
CA GLU A 96 -0.20 3.45 10.28
C GLU A 96 -0.67 2.73 9.01
N ALA A 97 0.25 2.26 8.17
CA ALA A 97 -0.09 1.54 6.95
C ALA A 97 -0.74 0.18 7.24
N GLU A 98 -0.27 -0.53 8.26
CA GLU A 98 -0.82 -1.83 8.66
C GLU A 98 -2.29 -1.76 9.07
N ARG A 99 -2.77 -0.60 9.55
CA ARG A 99 -4.21 -0.42 9.86
C ARG A 99 -5.11 -0.48 8.64
N GLU A 100 -4.58 -0.21 7.45
CA GLU A 100 -5.31 -0.32 6.18
C GLU A 100 -5.31 -1.74 5.61
N LEU A 101 -4.42 -2.63 6.07
CA LEU A 101 -4.29 -3.98 5.51
C LEU A 101 -5.57 -4.83 5.68
N PRO A 102 -6.25 -4.85 6.85
CA PRO A 102 -7.47 -5.65 7.03
C PRO A 102 -8.57 -5.29 6.02
N SER A 103 -8.80 -4.00 5.75
CA SER A 103 -9.84 -3.56 4.81
C SER A 103 -9.51 -3.94 3.36
N ILE A 104 -8.22 -3.89 2.99
CA ILE A 104 -7.75 -4.34 1.68
C ILE A 104 -7.96 -5.84 1.49
N VAL A 105 -7.61 -6.64 2.51
CA VAL A 105 -7.78 -8.11 2.52
C VAL A 105 -9.26 -8.47 2.44
N GLU A 106 -10.10 -7.87 3.28
CA GLU A 106 -11.55 -8.10 3.30
C GLU A 106 -12.22 -7.75 1.96
N ALA A 107 -11.82 -6.63 1.35
CA ALA A 107 -12.34 -6.25 0.05
C ALA A 107 -11.93 -7.24 -1.06
N ALA A 108 -10.72 -7.79 -1.01
CA ALA A 108 -10.27 -8.80 -1.95
C ALA A 108 -11.01 -10.14 -1.76
N GLU A 109 -11.15 -10.60 -0.52
CA GLU A 109 -11.95 -11.79 -0.15
C GLU A 109 -13.39 -11.65 -0.65
N THR A 110 -14.04 -10.52 -0.38
CA THR A 110 -15.42 -10.27 -0.78
C THR A 110 -15.59 -10.36 -2.30
N ARG A 111 -14.70 -9.74 -3.07
CA ARG A 111 -14.72 -9.80 -4.55
C ARG A 111 -14.50 -11.24 -5.05
N MET A 112 -13.54 -11.95 -4.45
CA MET A 112 -13.24 -13.33 -4.81
C MET A 112 -14.44 -14.25 -4.57
N ARG A 113 -15.05 -14.17 -3.39
CA ARG A 113 -16.23 -14.97 -3.02
C ARG A 113 -17.41 -14.67 -3.93
N ALA A 114 -17.73 -13.40 -4.12
CA ALA A 114 -18.85 -12.99 -4.98
C ALA A 114 -18.74 -13.57 -6.40
N GLN A 115 -17.53 -13.64 -6.95
CA GLN A 115 -17.32 -14.20 -8.30
C GLN A 115 -17.32 -15.73 -8.30
N LEU A 116 -16.53 -16.38 -7.44
CA LEU A 116 -16.34 -17.83 -7.48
C LEU A 116 -17.54 -18.59 -6.93
N ASP A 117 -18.23 -18.05 -5.91
CA ASP A 117 -19.43 -18.69 -5.35
C ASP A 117 -20.62 -18.61 -6.33
N ALA A 118 -20.73 -17.51 -7.08
CA ALA A 118 -21.73 -17.40 -8.15
C ALA A 118 -21.48 -18.43 -9.26
N GLU A 119 -20.21 -18.64 -9.64
CA GLU A 119 -19.85 -19.64 -10.65
C GLU A 119 -20.04 -21.06 -10.15
N LEU A 120 -19.68 -21.34 -8.88
CA LEU A 120 -19.98 -22.63 -8.24
C LEU A 120 -21.48 -22.93 -8.23
N ALA A 121 -22.31 -21.96 -7.88
CA ALA A 121 -23.76 -22.11 -7.88
C ALA A 121 -24.29 -22.41 -9.30
N ARG A 122 -23.79 -21.68 -10.31
CA ARG A 122 -24.13 -21.88 -11.72
C ARG A 122 -23.78 -23.30 -12.21
N LEU A 123 -22.56 -23.75 -11.93
CA LEU A 123 -22.09 -25.09 -12.34
C LEU A 123 -22.82 -26.20 -11.59
N THR A 124 -23.12 -26.01 -10.31
CA THR A 124 -23.89 -26.98 -9.52
C THR A 124 -25.29 -27.17 -10.10
N ALA A 125 -26.00 -26.08 -10.40
CA ALA A 125 -27.32 -26.16 -11.04
C ALA A 125 -27.28 -26.83 -12.42
N LEU A 126 -26.22 -26.59 -13.20
CA LEU A 126 -26.05 -27.24 -14.51
C LEU A 126 -25.78 -28.74 -14.38
N ALA A 127 -25.00 -29.16 -13.37
CA ALA A 127 -24.67 -30.55 -13.13
C ALA A 127 -25.90 -31.40 -12.75
N GLU A 128 -26.87 -30.81 -12.05
CA GLU A 128 -28.14 -31.50 -11.72
C GLU A 128 -28.93 -31.92 -12.97
N HIS A 129 -28.78 -31.18 -14.08
CA HIS A 129 -29.58 -31.37 -15.30
C HIS A 129 -28.74 -31.93 -16.47
N ASN A 130 -27.41 -31.97 -16.33
CA ASN A 130 -26.49 -32.42 -17.37
C ASN A 130 -25.32 -33.23 -16.75
N PRO A 131 -25.36 -34.57 -16.82
CA PRO A 131 -24.31 -35.45 -16.31
C PRO A 131 -22.93 -35.25 -16.97
N ALA A 132 -22.86 -34.48 -18.06
CA ALA A 132 -21.60 -34.14 -18.71
C ALA A 132 -20.79 -33.06 -17.98
N VAL A 133 -21.40 -32.31 -17.03
CA VAL A 133 -20.64 -31.44 -16.13
C VAL A 133 -19.84 -32.33 -15.19
N ARG A 134 -18.52 -32.26 -15.30
CA ARG A 134 -17.63 -33.16 -14.58
C ARG A 134 -17.46 -32.66 -13.16
N SER A 135 -17.57 -33.56 -12.19
CA SER A 135 -17.24 -33.29 -10.78
C SER A 135 -15.87 -32.63 -10.62
N GLU A 136 -14.94 -32.95 -11.52
CA GLU A 136 -13.60 -32.37 -11.64
C GLU A 136 -13.61 -30.83 -11.77
N GLU A 137 -14.57 -30.24 -12.48
CA GLU A 137 -14.66 -28.78 -12.66
C GLU A 137 -15.10 -28.06 -11.37
N LEU A 138 -16.06 -28.64 -10.65
CA LEU A 138 -16.52 -28.13 -9.36
C LEU A 138 -15.42 -28.25 -8.30
N GLU A 139 -14.72 -29.38 -8.26
CA GLU A 139 -13.59 -29.60 -7.36
C GLU A 139 -12.45 -28.62 -7.67
N ALA A 140 -12.10 -28.44 -8.94
CA ALA A 140 -11.06 -27.49 -9.35
C ALA A 140 -11.40 -26.06 -8.90
N LEU A 141 -12.65 -25.63 -9.07
CA LEU A 141 -13.09 -24.29 -8.70
C LEU A 141 -13.11 -24.09 -7.16
N GLN A 142 -13.50 -25.12 -6.40
CA GLN A 142 -13.42 -25.10 -4.94
C GLN A 142 -11.98 -25.02 -4.44
N GLN A 143 -11.07 -25.78 -5.06
CA GLN A 143 -9.64 -25.74 -4.76
C GLN A 143 -9.04 -24.37 -5.11
N GLU A 144 -9.40 -23.79 -6.27
CA GLU A 144 -8.98 -22.44 -6.66
C GLU A 144 -9.43 -21.41 -5.62
N ARG A 145 -10.71 -21.44 -5.20
CA ARG A 145 -11.24 -20.54 -4.17
C ARG A 145 -10.48 -20.66 -2.85
N GLN A 146 -10.21 -21.88 -2.39
CA GLN A 146 -9.47 -22.11 -1.15
C GLN A 146 -8.03 -21.61 -1.25
N ALA A 147 -7.33 -21.91 -2.35
CA ALA A 147 -5.96 -21.47 -2.57
C ALA A 147 -5.85 -19.95 -2.66
N LEU A 148 -6.81 -19.29 -3.32
CA LEU A 148 -6.92 -17.84 -3.38
C LEU A 148 -7.15 -17.22 -2.01
N SER A 149 -8.08 -17.76 -1.22
CA SER A 149 -8.37 -17.24 0.10
C SER A 149 -7.14 -17.33 1.02
N SER A 150 -6.48 -18.48 1.05
CA SER A 150 -5.23 -18.65 1.80
C SER A 150 -4.13 -17.71 1.32
N ALA A 151 -4.04 -17.39 0.01
CA ALA A 151 -3.10 -16.40 -0.48
C ALA A 151 -3.46 -14.98 0.00
N ILE A 152 -4.73 -14.58 -0.14
CA ILE A 152 -5.22 -13.25 0.25
C ILE A 152 -4.99 -13.00 1.74
N GLU A 153 -5.28 -13.97 2.62
CA GLU A 153 -5.04 -13.88 4.06
C GLU A 153 -3.55 -13.68 4.42
N ASN A 154 -2.64 -14.19 3.59
CA ASN A 154 -1.19 -14.04 3.78
C ASN A 154 -0.61 -12.77 3.17
N THR A 155 -1.44 -11.86 2.66
CA THR A 155 -1.01 -10.57 2.13
C THR A 155 -0.31 -9.76 3.21
N ARG A 156 0.82 -9.15 2.85
CA ARG A 156 1.56 -8.20 3.69
C ARG A 156 1.67 -6.87 2.97
N LEU A 157 2.00 -5.82 3.71
CA LEU A 157 2.50 -4.58 3.12
C LEU A 157 4.02 -4.63 3.05
N ARG A 158 4.59 -4.07 1.98
CA ARG A 158 6.04 -3.82 1.87
C ARG A 158 6.26 -2.37 1.52
N LEU A 159 7.26 -1.77 2.17
CA LEU A 159 7.70 -0.42 1.84
C LEU A 159 8.26 -0.40 0.41
N ASP A 160 7.61 0.36 -0.46
CA ASP A 160 7.97 0.51 -1.87
C ASP A 160 8.83 1.76 -2.09
N SER A 161 8.45 2.87 -1.44
CA SER A 161 9.23 4.09 -1.55
C SER A 161 9.13 4.97 -0.31
N VAL A 162 10.18 5.77 -0.13
CA VAL A 162 10.30 6.78 0.93
C VAL A 162 10.74 8.08 0.29
N ARG A 163 10.03 9.15 0.64
CA ARG A 163 10.44 10.52 0.38
C ARG A 163 10.55 11.27 1.70
N VAL A 164 11.75 11.72 1.99
CA VAL A 164 12.03 12.58 3.15
C VAL A 164 11.84 14.02 2.71
N ILE A 165 11.18 14.82 3.54
CA ILE A 165 10.88 16.22 3.24
C ILE A 165 11.37 17.07 4.40
N ILE A 166 12.08 18.15 4.08
CA ILE A 166 12.54 19.13 5.05
C ILE A 166 11.91 20.47 4.71
N THR A 167 11.31 21.13 5.70
CA THR A 167 10.82 22.48 5.49
C THR A 167 11.98 23.47 5.50
N VAL A 168 11.91 24.45 4.61
CA VAL A 168 12.89 25.54 4.55
C VAL A 168 12.17 26.87 4.54
N ASP A 169 12.85 27.89 5.03
CA ASP A 169 12.31 29.24 5.03
C ASP A 169 12.00 29.64 3.57
N PRO A 170 10.77 30.07 3.24
CA PRO A 170 10.45 30.55 1.90
C PRO A 170 11.36 31.68 1.44
N ASN A 171 11.95 32.45 2.36
CA ASN A 171 12.85 33.57 2.11
C ASN A 171 14.34 33.19 2.12
N ALA A 172 14.69 31.93 2.39
CA ALA A 172 16.07 31.48 2.27
C ALA A 172 16.50 31.53 0.79
N SER A 173 17.55 32.31 0.55
CA SER A 173 18.18 32.54 -0.76
C SER A 173 18.88 31.29 -1.29
#